data_AF-H9FJJ7-F1
#
_entry.id   AF-H9FJJ7-F1
#
_cell.length_a   1.000
_cell.length_b   1.000
_cell.length_c   1.000
_cell.angle_alpha   90.00
_cell.angle_beta   90.00
_cell.angle_gamma   90.00
#
_symmetry.space_group_name_H-M   'P 1'
#
loop_
_entity.id
_entity.type
_entity.pdbx_description
1 polymer ?
#
loop_
_entity_poly.entity_id
_entity_poly.type
_entity_poly.pdbx_seq_one_letter_code
_entity_poly.pdbx_strand_id
1 'polypeptide(L)'
;RRLRREPGGQDCFPVPLTFEAALARGLVHYFGAELAASSLPEAMPFTVGDNQTYRGFWNPPLEPRKAYLIYFQAASHLKGETRLNCIRIARKAACKESKRPLEVSQRSEEMGLILGICAGGLAVLILLLGAIIVIIRKGKPVNMTKATVNYRQEKTHMMSAVDRSFTDQSTLQEDERLGLSFMDTHGYSTRGDQRSGGVTEASSLLGGSPRRPCGRKGSPYHTGQLHPAVRVADLLQHINQMKTAEGYGFKQEYESFFEGWDATKKKDKVKGSRQEPMPAYDRHRVKLHPMLGDPNADYINANYIDGYHRSNHFIATQGPKPEMVYDFWRMVWQEHCSSIVMITKLVEVGRVKCSRYWPEDSDTYGDIKITLVKTETLAEYVVRTFALERRGYSARHEVRQFHFTAWPEHGVPYHATGLLAFIRRVKASTPPDAGPIVIHCSAGTGRTGCYIVLDV
;
A
#
# COMPACT_ATOMS: atom_id res chain seq x y z
N ARG A 1 14.18 30.80 19.99
CA ARG A 1 13.40 31.75 19.16
C ARG A 1 12.27 30.98 18.49
N ARG A 2 11.03 31.13 18.97
CA ARG A 2 9.83 30.52 18.35
C ARG A 2 9.52 31.32 17.08
N LEU A 3 9.43 30.65 15.93
CA LEU A 3 8.87 31.26 14.74
C LEU A 3 7.35 31.36 14.95
N ARG A 4 6.91 32.55 15.33
CA ARG A 4 5.50 32.94 15.32
C ARG A 4 5.04 32.83 13.87
N ARG A 5 4.25 31.80 13.53
CA ARG A 5 3.50 31.84 12.27
C ARG A 5 2.53 33.00 12.41
N GLU A 6 2.74 34.02 11.59
CA GLU A 6 1.79 35.11 11.44
C GLU A 6 0.41 34.54 11.07
N PRO A 7 -0.68 35.10 11.63
CA PRO A 7 -2.01 34.75 11.20
C PRO A 7 -2.22 35.34 9.80
N GLY A 8 -2.29 34.47 8.78
CA GLY A 8 -2.81 34.86 7.47
C GLY A 8 -4.23 35.44 7.62
N GLY A 9 -4.53 36.45 6.81
CA GLY A 9 -5.73 37.30 6.90
C GLY A 9 -7.07 36.56 7.01
N GLN A 10 -8.05 37.25 7.60
CA GLN A 10 -9.38 36.77 7.96
C GLN A 10 -10.16 36.16 6.78
N ASP A 11 -10.39 34.85 6.80
CA ASP A 11 -11.24 34.12 5.82
C ASP A 11 -12.70 33.93 6.30
N CYS A 12 -13.18 34.78 7.20
CA CYS A 12 -14.56 34.68 7.72
C CYS A 12 -15.48 35.69 7.03
N PHE A 13 -16.76 35.36 6.89
CA PHE A 13 -17.76 36.15 6.20
C PHE A 13 -18.54 36.99 7.22
N PRO A 14 -18.25 38.29 7.38
CA PRO A 14 -18.77 39.07 8.50
C PRO A 14 -20.24 39.48 8.35
N VAL A 15 -20.74 39.55 7.11
CA VAL A 15 -22.11 39.94 6.82
C VAL A 15 -22.88 38.70 6.37
N PRO A 16 -23.91 38.27 7.12
CA PRO A 16 -24.78 37.19 6.68
C PRO A 16 -25.61 37.65 5.47
N LEU A 17 -25.56 36.87 4.39
CA LEU A 17 -26.18 37.20 3.10
C LEU A 17 -27.03 36.03 2.62
N THR A 18 -28.27 36.30 2.24
CA THR A 18 -29.13 35.31 1.58
C THR A 18 -28.64 35.03 0.16
N PHE A 19 -29.01 33.87 -0.40
CA PHE A 19 -28.64 33.51 -1.76
C PHE A 19 -29.11 34.54 -2.80
N GLU A 20 -30.34 35.03 -2.70
CA GLU A 20 -30.88 36.05 -3.60
C GLU A 20 -30.15 37.38 -3.48
N ALA A 21 -29.83 37.82 -2.25
CA ALA A 21 -29.08 39.05 -2.02
C ALA A 21 -27.64 38.95 -2.55
N ALA A 22 -27.01 37.77 -2.41
CA ALA A 22 -25.70 37.50 -2.97
C ALA A 22 -25.74 37.54 -4.51
N LEU A 23 -26.74 36.92 -5.13
CA LEU A 23 -26.93 36.91 -6.58
C LEU A 23 -27.17 38.32 -7.14
N ALA A 24 -28.06 39.10 -6.50
CA ALA A 24 -28.36 40.47 -6.90
C ALA A 24 -27.14 41.41 -6.79
N ARG A 25 -26.23 41.14 -5.85
CA ARG A 25 -25.00 41.93 -5.62
C ARG A 25 -23.77 41.36 -6.34
N GLY A 26 -23.90 40.26 -7.07
CA GLY A 26 -22.78 39.60 -7.75
C GLY A 26 -21.71 39.05 -6.79
N LEU A 27 -22.08 38.71 -5.55
CA LEU A 27 -21.16 38.21 -4.54
C LEU A 27 -20.94 36.69 -4.67
N VAL A 28 -19.72 36.24 -4.33
CA VAL A 28 -19.26 34.86 -4.51
C VAL A 28 -19.59 33.93 -3.34
N HIS A 29 -20.28 34.43 -2.31
CA HIS A 29 -20.65 33.66 -1.12
C HIS A 29 -22.06 34.04 -0.66
N TYR A 30 -22.71 33.09 0.00
CA TYR A 30 -24.02 33.24 0.63
C TYR A 30 -24.08 32.29 1.83
N PHE A 31 -25.02 32.55 2.74
CA PHE A 31 -25.31 31.71 3.88
C PHE A 31 -26.47 30.79 3.51
N GLY A 32 -26.25 29.47 3.60
CA GLY A 32 -27.27 28.46 3.31
C GLY A 32 -28.09 28.06 4.55
N ALA A 33 -27.59 28.35 5.75
CA ALA A 33 -28.32 28.08 6.99
C ALA A 33 -27.79 28.93 8.15
N GLU A 34 -28.69 29.25 9.08
CA GLU A 34 -28.33 29.68 10.43
C GLU A 34 -28.82 28.63 11.44
N LEU A 35 -27.88 28.09 12.23
CA LEU A 35 -28.16 27.07 13.23
C LEU A 35 -28.18 27.72 14.62
N ALA A 36 -29.16 27.33 15.44
CA ALA A 36 -29.27 27.84 16.80
C ALA A 36 -28.10 27.33 17.66
N ALA A 37 -27.55 28.17 18.54
CA ALA A 37 -26.55 27.70 19.50
C ALA A 37 -27.07 26.55 20.38
N SER A 38 -28.38 26.52 20.67
CA SER A 38 -29.03 25.43 21.39
C SER A 38 -29.07 24.09 20.64
N SER A 39 -28.85 24.09 19.33
CA SER A 39 -28.82 22.87 18.50
C SER A 39 -27.42 22.27 18.33
N LEU A 40 -26.38 22.94 18.85
CA LEU A 40 -24.99 22.48 18.76
C LEU A 40 -24.58 21.35 19.74
N PRO A 41 -25.19 21.18 20.93
CA PRO A 41 -24.82 20.10 21.84
C PRO A 41 -25.17 18.70 21.33
N GLU A 42 -26.13 18.58 20.42
CA GLU A 42 -26.58 17.32 19.82
C GLU A 42 -26.11 17.24 18.37
N ALA A 43 -25.65 16.06 17.95
CA ALA A 43 -25.22 15.83 16.58
C ALA A 43 -26.43 15.80 15.64
N MET A 44 -26.76 16.96 15.05
CA MET A 44 -27.85 17.09 14.08
C MET A 44 -27.31 16.95 12.65
N PRO A 45 -27.85 16.02 11.84
CA PRO A 45 -27.47 15.90 10.44
C PRO A 45 -27.92 17.14 9.65
N PHE A 46 -27.01 17.71 8.85
CA PHE A 46 -27.30 18.83 7.96
C PHE A 46 -26.84 18.48 6.55
N THR A 47 -27.74 18.64 5.57
CA THR A 47 -27.45 18.34 4.15
C THR A 47 -27.31 19.64 3.38
N VAL A 48 -26.17 19.88 2.75
CA VAL A 48 -25.93 21.08 1.92
C VAL A 48 -26.64 20.92 0.58
N GLY A 49 -27.41 21.93 0.18
CA GLY A 49 -28.19 21.93 -1.06
C GLY A 49 -29.43 21.03 -1.04
N ASP A 50 -30.05 20.85 0.12
CA ASP A 50 -31.27 20.07 0.31
C ASP A 50 -32.55 20.83 -0.03
N ASN A 51 -32.43 22.05 -0.54
CA ASN A 51 -33.54 22.93 -0.93
C ASN A 51 -34.44 23.39 0.23
N GLN A 52 -33.97 23.32 1.48
CA GLN A 52 -34.71 23.78 2.65
C GLN A 52 -34.28 25.18 3.10
N THR A 53 -35.11 25.82 3.94
CA THR A 53 -34.81 27.14 4.52
C THR A 53 -34.59 27.02 6.02
N TYR A 54 -33.44 27.50 6.47
CA TYR A 54 -32.99 27.42 7.86
C TYR A 54 -32.86 28.83 8.43
N ARG A 55 -33.79 29.21 9.30
CA ARG A 55 -33.83 30.53 9.97
C ARG A 55 -33.65 31.72 8.99
N GLY A 56 -34.36 31.66 7.86
CA GLY A 56 -34.34 32.72 6.85
C GLY A 56 -33.25 32.60 5.79
N PHE A 57 -32.34 31.62 5.91
CA PHE A 57 -31.36 31.29 4.88
C PHE A 57 -31.80 30.07 4.09
N TRP A 58 -32.08 30.26 2.80
CA TRP A 58 -32.38 29.17 1.88
C TRP A 58 -31.10 28.45 1.48
N ASN A 59 -31.14 27.11 1.49
CA ASN A 59 -30.07 26.19 1.14
C ASN A 59 -30.28 25.63 -0.28
N PRO A 60 -29.98 26.40 -1.34
CA PRO A 60 -30.31 26.05 -2.71
C PRO A 60 -29.61 24.77 -3.17
N PRO A 61 -30.25 23.94 -4.02
CA PRO A 61 -29.59 22.81 -4.67
C PRO A 61 -28.28 23.22 -5.35
N LEU A 62 -27.23 22.44 -5.10
CA LEU A 62 -25.92 22.72 -5.66
C LEU A 62 -25.90 22.40 -7.16
N GLU A 63 -25.53 23.38 -7.99
CA GLU A 63 -25.48 23.17 -9.43
C GLU A 63 -24.38 22.16 -9.80
N PRO A 64 -24.66 21.15 -10.65
CA PRO A 64 -23.69 20.11 -11.00
C PRO A 64 -22.38 20.69 -11.54
N ARG A 65 -22.47 21.69 -12.42
CA ARG A 65 -21.33 22.31 -13.12
C ARG A 65 -20.60 23.40 -12.33
N LYS A 66 -21.07 23.77 -11.12
CA LYS A 66 -20.38 24.74 -10.26
C LYS A 66 -19.58 24.04 -9.16
N ALA A 67 -18.43 24.63 -8.84
CA ALA A 67 -17.64 24.24 -7.68
C ALA A 67 -18.04 25.10 -6.48
N TYR A 68 -18.15 24.49 -5.32
CA TYR A 68 -18.53 25.15 -4.08
C TYR A 68 -17.49 24.87 -3.00
N LEU A 69 -17.15 25.89 -2.21
CA LEU A 69 -16.43 25.74 -0.96
C LEU A 69 -17.44 25.94 0.16
N ILE A 70 -17.50 24.98 1.08
CA ILE A 70 -18.51 24.95 2.14
C ILE A 70 -17.81 25.26 3.45
N TYR A 71 -18.27 26.32 4.09
CA TYR A 71 -17.72 26.82 5.35
C TYR A 71 -18.74 26.69 6.47
N PHE A 72 -18.27 26.31 7.65
CA PHE A 72 -19.00 26.43 8.90
C PHE A 72 -18.41 27.60 9.68
N GLN A 73 -19.26 28.53 10.11
CA GLN A 73 -18.83 29.72 10.84
C GLN A 73 -19.58 29.83 12.16
N ALA A 74 -18.83 29.99 13.25
CA ALA A 74 -19.34 30.33 14.56
C ALA A 74 -19.13 31.84 14.81
N ALA A 75 -20.16 32.50 15.31
CA ALA A 75 -20.11 33.88 15.77
C ALA A 75 -20.37 33.91 17.28
N SER A 76 -19.47 34.55 18.04
CA SER A 76 -19.64 34.80 19.47
C SER A 76 -19.77 36.30 19.67
N HIS A 77 -20.83 36.72 20.36
CA HIS A 77 -21.05 38.12 20.73
C HIS A 77 -20.92 38.28 22.24
N LEU A 78 -19.96 39.11 22.68
CA LEU A 78 -19.73 39.38 24.10
C LEU A 78 -19.37 40.85 24.31
N LYS A 79 -20.14 41.56 25.13
CA LYS A 79 -19.89 42.96 25.52
C LYS A 79 -19.73 43.92 24.33
N GLY A 80 -20.51 43.74 23.27
CA GLY A 80 -20.44 44.56 22.05
C GLY A 80 -19.34 44.14 21.07
N GLU A 81 -18.48 43.18 21.42
CA GLU A 81 -17.51 42.60 20.49
C GLU A 81 -18.07 41.33 19.83
N THR A 82 -17.94 41.25 18.51
CA THR A 82 -18.24 40.04 17.74
C THR A 82 -16.94 39.36 17.31
N ARG A 83 -16.75 38.11 17.69
CA ARG A 83 -15.64 37.25 17.23
C ARG A 83 -16.19 36.19 16.29
N LEU A 84 -15.56 36.06 15.13
CA LEU A 84 -15.90 35.06 14.11
C LEU A 84 -14.80 34.02 14.04
N ASN A 85 -15.19 32.76 13.95
CA ASN A 85 -14.30 31.66 13.61
C ASN A 85 -14.95 30.82 12.52
N CYS A 86 -14.24 30.62 11.42
CA CYS A 86 -14.73 29.96 10.23
C CYS A 86 -13.79 28.82 9.87
N ILE A 87 -14.36 27.67 9.53
CA ILE A 87 -13.64 26.49 9.08
C ILE A 87 -14.25 26.01 7.77
N ARG A 88 -13.41 25.65 6.79
CA ARG A 88 -13.88 24.99 5.58
C ARG A 88 -14.15 23.52 5.90
N ILE A 89 -15.41 23.11 5.82
CA ILE A 89 -15.84 21.73 6.18
C ILE A 89 -15.89 20.80 4.98
N ALA A 90 -16.14 21.32 3.76
CA ALA A 90 -16.24 20.50 2.56
C ALA A 90 -15.97 21.31 1.28
N ARG A 91 -15.79 20.59 0.16
CA ARG A 91 -15.71 21.17 -1.19
C ARG A 91 -16.50 20.29 -2.15
N LYS A 92 -17.41 20.88 -2.93
CA LYS A 92 -18.00 20.23 -4.10
C LYS A 92 -17.21 20.65 -5.34
N ALA A 93 -16.71 19.69 -6.11
CA ALA A 93 -16.12 19.98 -7.42
C ALA A 93 -17.22 20.24 -8.48
N ALA A 94 -16.88 21.00 -9.52
CA ALA A 94 -17.70 21.09 -10.72
C ALA A 94 -17.66 19.74 -11.44
N CYS A 95 -18.83 19.18 -11.75
CA CYS A 95 -18.95 18.04 -12.65
C CYS A 95 -18.46 18.50 -14.02
N LYS A 96 -17.29 18.01 -14.43
CA LYS A 96 -16.86 18.13 -15.82
C LYS A 96 -17.74 17.17 -16.60
N GLU A 97 -18.59 17.70 -17.47
CA GLU A 97 -19.14 16.87 -18.53
C GLU A 97 -17.96 16.35 -19.34
N SER A 98 -17.68 15.06 -19.20
CA SER A 98 -16.95 14.35 -20.23
C SER A 98 -17.87 14.28 -21.44
N LYS A 99 -17.98 15.38 -22.20
CA LYS A 99 -18.00 15.21 -23.65
C LYS A 99 -16.67 14.54 -23.94
N ARG A 100 -16.65 13.21 -23.98
CA ARG A 100 -15.59 12.49 -24.68
C ARG A 100 -15.79 12.91 -26.14
N PRO A 101 -14.90 13.69 -26.77
CA PRO A 101 -14.69 13.42 -28.18
C PRO A 101 -14.15 11.98 -28.20
N LEU A 102 -14.67 11.15 -29.10
CA LEU A 102 -13.97 9.93 -29.46
C LEU A 102 -12.58 10.33 -29.96
N GLU A 103 -11.59 10.33 -29.09
CA GLU A 103 -10.17 10.42 -29.46
C GLU A 103 -9.73 9.05 -30.02
N VAL A 104 -10.31 8.71 -31.17
CA VAL A 104 -9.73 7.76 -32.11
C VAL A 104 -9.08 8.62 -33.19
N SER A 105 -7.92 9.22 -32.89
CA SER A 105 -7.08 9.81 -33.94
C SER A 105 -5.61 9.93 -33.58
N GLN A 106 -5.22 10.00 -32.30
CA GLN A 106 -3.80 10.21 -31.95
C GLN A 106 -2.95 8.95 -31.84
N ARG A 107 -3.54 7.74 -31.82
CA ARG A 107 -2.77 6.48 -31.82
C ARG A 107 -2.34 6.02 -33.22
N SER A 108 -2.84 6.65 -34.29
CA SER A 108 -2.52 6.30 -35.67
C SER A 108 -1.20 6.91 -36.15
N GLU A 109 -0.84 8.10 -35.67
CA GLU A 109 0.35 8.83 -36.14
C GLU A 109 1.65 8.22 -35.60
N GLU A 110 1.69 7.84 -34.32
CA GLU A 110 2.87 7.19 -33.72
C GLU A 110 3.10 5.79 -34.29
N MET A 111 2.04 5.05 -34.59
CA MET A 111 2.15 3.72 -35.19
C MET A 111 2.62 3.80 -36.67
N GLY A 112 2.23 4.86 -37.39
CA GLY A 112 2.72 5.15 -38.74
C GLY A 112 4.20 5.54 -38.78
N LEU A 113 4.67 6.33 -37.82
CA LEU A 113 6.09 6.69 -37.69
C LEU A 113 6.96 5.48 -37.36
N ILE A 114 6.52 4.59 -36.47
CA ILE A 114 7.26 3.38 -36.11
C ILE A 114 7.31 2.40 -37.30
N LEU A 115 6.20 2.19 -38.03
CA LEU A 115 6.23 1.36 -39.24
C LEU A 115 7.11 1.96 -40.35
N GLY A 116 7.12 3.28 -40.51
CA GLY A 116 7.95 3.97 -41.50
C GLY A 116 9.45 3.83 -41.23
N ILE A 117 9.86 3.94 -39.96
CA ILE A 117 11.27 3.74 -39.55
C ILE A 117 11.69 2.28 -39.74
N CYS A 118 10.82 1.32 -39.41
CA CYS A 118 11.12 -0.10 -39.62
C CYS A 118 11.22 -0.47 -41.11
N ALA A 119 10.34 0.07 -41.97
CA ALA A 119 10.38 -0.17 -43.41
C ALA A 119 11.61 0.47 -44.06
N GLY A 120 11.97 1.70 -43.66
CA GLY A 120 13.16 2.40 -44.13
C GLY A 120 14.46 1.69 -43.72
N GLY A 121 14.55 1.24 -42.47
CA GLY A 121 15.69 0.46 -41.98
C GLY A 121 15.87 -0.86 -42.74
N LEU A 122 14.76 -1.56 -43.04
CA LEU A 122 14.80 -2.82 -43.79
C LEU A 122 15.26 -2.61 -45.24
N ALA A 123 14.82 -1.52 -45.91
CA ALA A 123 15.25 -1.20 -47.27
C ALA A 123 16.76 -0.90 -47.34
N VAL A 124 17.30 -0.16 -46.36
CA VAL A 124 18.75 0.11 -46.27
C VAL A 124 19.54 -1.17 -46.04
N LEU A 125 19.04 -2.08 -45.18
CA LEU A 125 19.69 -3.38 -44.95
C LEU A 125 19.75 -4.23 -46.22
N ILE A 126 18.67 -4.27 -47.00
CA ILE A 126 18.62 -5.01 -48.27
C ILE A 126 19.59 -4.42 -49.30
N LEU A 127 19.70 -3.09 -49.39
CA LEU A 127 20.66 -2.44 -50.28
C LEU A 127 22.12 -2.71 -49.87
N LEU A 128 22.42 -2.72 -48.57
CA LEU A 128 23.75 -3.06 -48.07
C LEU A 128 24.11 -4.52 -48.36
N LEU A 129 23.18 -5.45 -48.14
CA LEU A 129 23.37 -6.86 -48.48
C LEU A 129 23.54 -7.06 -50.00
N GLY A 130 22.78 -6.34 -50.82
CA GLY A 130 22.93 -6.33 -52.28
C GLY A 130 24.31 -5.82 -52.71
N ALA A 131 24.80 -4.73 -52.11
CA ALA A 131 26.14 -4.20 -52.37
C ALA A 131 27.24 -5.20 -51.98
N ILE A 132 27.10 -5.87 -50.82
CA ILE A 132 28.02 -6.92 -50.38
C ILE A 132 28.05 -8.08 -51.37
N ILE A 133 26.89 -8.54 -51.88
CA ILE A 133 26.82 -9.61 -52.89
C ILE A 133 27.48 -9.18 -54.21
N VAL A 134 27.31 -7.93 -54.63
CA VAL A 134 27.97 -7.39 -55.84
C VAL A 134 29.48 -7.29 -55.66
N ILE A 135 29.96 -6.90 -54.47
CA ILE A 135 31.39 -6.87 -54.14
C ILE A 135 31.97 -8.29 -54.15
N ILE A 136 31.26 -9.27 -53.58
CA ILE A 136 31.67 -10.68 -53.58
C ILE A 136 31.66 -11.26 -55.00
N ARG A 137 30.70 -10.89 -55.86
CA ARG A 137 30.63 -11.34 -57.26
C ARG A 137 31.62 -10.64 -58.20
N LYS A 138 32.13 -9.46 -57.86
CA LYS A 138 33.19 -8.76 -58.62
C LYS A 138 34.61 -9.14 -58.15
N GLY A 139 34.75 -9.85 -57.03
CA GLY A 139 35.99 -10.53 -56.65
C GLY A 139 36.19 -11.81 -57.48
N LYS A 140 37.33 -11.92 -58.16
CA LYS A 140 37.74 -13.08 -58.98
C LYS A 140 37.65 -14.42 -58.22
N PRO A 141 37.43 -15.55 -58.93
CA PRO A 141 37.22 -16.85 -58.32
C PRO A 141 38.53 -17.35 -57.69
N VAL A 142 38.48 -17.73 -56.41
CA VAL A 142 39.57 -18.45 -55.75
C VAL A 142 39.28 -19.95 -55.84
N ASN A 143 40.15 -20.65 -56.56
CA ASN A 143 40.21 -22.11 -56.62
C ASN A 143 40.34 -22.69 -55.20
N MET A 144 39.42 -23.56 -54.80
CA MET A 144 39.64 -24.50 -53.70
C MET A 144 39.62 -25.92 -54.26
N THR A 145 40.70 -26.60 -53.92
CA THR A 145 41.13 -27.94 -54.31
C THR A 145 40.19 -29.05 -53.81
N LYS A 146 40.15 -30.13 -54.60
CA LYS A 146 39.38 -31.36 -54.39
C LYS A 146 39.69 -32.03 -53.04
N ALA A 147 38.65 -32.50 -52.35
CA ALA A 147 38.72 -33.67 -51.49
C ALA A 147 37.51 -34.57 -51.78
N THR A 148 37.81 -35.74 -52.34
CA THR A 148 36.90 -36.81 -52.72
C THR A 148 36.56 -37.65 -51.49
N VAL A 149 35.27 -37.90 -51.20
CA VAL A 149 34.84 -39.10 -50.46
C VAL A 149 33.59 -39.67 -51.13
N ASN A 150 33.73 -40.92 -51.58
CA ASN A 150 32.74 -41.68 -52.33
C ASN A 150 31.73 -42.38 -51.41
N TYR A 151 30.54 -42.54 -51.98
CA TYR A 151 29.39 -43.33 -51.59
C TYR A 151 29.70 -44.81 -51.25
N ARG A 152 28.96 -45.38 -50.29
CA ARG A 152 28.49 -46.77 -50.39
C ARG A 152 27.02 -46.87 -49.97
N GLN A 153 26.23 -47.31 -50.94
CA GLN A 153 24.80 -47.61 -50.92
C GLN A 153 24.50 -48.82 -50.04
N GLU A 154 23.37 -48.79 -49.33
CA GLU A 154 22.46 -49.93 -49.32
C GLU A 154 21.00 -49.45 -49.20
N LYS A 155 20.13 -50.17 -49.90
CA LYS A 155 18.81 -49.77 -50.42
C LYS A 155 17.78 -50.76 -49.87
N THR A 156 16.56 -50.32 -49.62
CA THR A 156 15.24 -51.04 -49.72
C THR A 156 14.23 -50.33 -48.80
N HIS A 157 12.94 -50.15 -49.09
CA HIS A 157 12.10 -50.31 -50.28
C HIS A 157 10.77 -49.59 -49.97
N MET A 158 10.26 -48.81 -50.95
CA MET A 158 8.86 -48.52 -51.32
C MET A 158 7.70 -48.68 -50.31
N MET A 159 6.84 -47.63 -50.19
CA MET A 159 5.46 -47.52 -50.72
C MET A 159 4.75 -46.31 -50.08
N SER A 160 4.31 -45.34 -50.88
CA SER A 160 2.91 -45.12 -51.33
C SER A 160 2.16 -44.14 -50.39
N ALA A 161 2.08 -42.85 -50.70
CA ALA A 161 1.09 -42.20 -51.59
C ALA A 161 -0.08 -41.61 -50.77
N VAL A 162 -0.26 -40.28 -50.79
CA VAL A 162 -1.36 -39.55 -51.49
C VAL A 162 -2.56 -39.36 -50.53
N ASP A 163 -3.20 -38.22 -50.32
CA ASP A 163 -3.07 -36.84 -50.80
C ASP A 163 -3.98 -35.94 -49.92
N ARG A 164 -3.76 -34.62 -49.99
CA ARG A 164 -4.77 -33.53 -50.03
C ARG A 164 -5.86 -33.33 -48.94
N SER A 165 -5.67 -32.21 -48.23
CA SER A 165 -6.45 -30.95 -48.29
C SER A 165 -7.91 -30.81 -47.79
N PHE A 166 -8.14 -29.62 -47.20
CA PHE A 166 -9.32 -28.72 -47.27
C PHE A 166 -10.36 -28.66 -46.12
N THR A 167 -10.67 -27.38 -45.81
CA THR A 167 -11.89 -26.73 -45.26
C THR A 167 -12.34 -26.87 -43.80
N ASP A 168 -12.36 -25.72 -43.11
CA ASP A 168 -13.50 -25.06 -42.44
C ASP A 168 -14.77 -25.89 -42.12
N GLN A 169 -15.21 -25.89 -40.85
CA GLN A 169 -16.39 -25.14 -40.39
C GLN A 169 -16.71 -25.35 -38.90
N SER A 170 -17.30 -24.30 -38.34
CA SER A 170 -17.86 -24.11 -36.99
C SER A 170 -19.09 -24.98 -36.71
N THR A 171 -19.33 -25.40 -35.46
CA THR A 171 -20.48 -25.02 -34.59
C THR A 171 -20.73 -25.96 -33.40
N LEU A 172 -21.01 -25.33 -32.25
CA LEU A 172 -21.89 -25.68 -31.12
C LEU A 172 -22.57 -27.06 -31.02
N GLN A 173 -22.44 -27.72 -29.85
CA GLN A 173 -23.49 -28.01 -28.84
C GLN A 173 -22.86 -28.84 -27.70
N GLU A 174 -23.04 -28.47 -26.41
CA GLU A 174 -24.03 -29.05 -25.46
C GLU A 174 -23.94 -30.60 -25.40
N ASP A 175 -23.82 -31.31 -24.28
CA ASP A 175 -24.34 -31.07 -22.94
C ASP A 175 -23.80 -32.11 -21.92
N GLU A 176 -24.02 -31.81 -20.64
CA GLU A 176 -24.31 -32.73 -19.52
C GLU A 176 -23.34 -33.80 -18.94
N ARG A 177 -23.07 -33.55 -17.65
CA ARG A 177 -23.25 -34.42 -16.46
C ARG A 177 -22.63 -35.83 -16.45
N LEU A 178 -21.79 -36.04 -15.43
CA LEU A 178 -21.89 -37.21 -14.54
C LEU A 178 -21.36 -36.83 -13.16
N GLY A 179 -22.29 -36.62 -12.22
CA GLY A 179 -22.01 -36.74 -10.79
C GLY A 179 -22.12 -38.21 -10.38
N LEU A 180 -21.26 -38.63 -9.46
CA LEU A 180 -21.45 -39.86 -8.72
C LEU A 180 -21.22 -39.58 -7.24
N SER A 181 -22.25 -39.87 -6.47
CA SER A 181 -22.32 -39.83 -5.03
C SER A 181 -22.20 -41.25 -4.47
N PHE A 182 -21.67 -41.32 -3.24
CA PHE A 182 -22.06 -42.23 -2.16
C PHE A 182 -21.48 -43.66 -2.09
N MET A 183 -20.83 -43.94 -0.94
CA MET A 183 -21.16 -45.09 -0.08
C MET A 183 -20.95 -44.71 1.40
N ASP A 184 -22.02 -44.88 2.19
CA ASP A 184 -22.05 -45.07 3.65
C ASP A 184 -21.44 -46.42 4.05
N THR A 185 -21.01 -46.57 5.32
CA THR A 185 -21.44 -47.67 6.24
C THR A 185 -20.97 -47.41 7.70
N HIS A 186 -21.96 -47.27 8.61
CA HIS A 186 -22.13 -47.59 10.06
C HIS A 186 -20.94 -47.56 11.07
N GLY A 187 -21.06 -47.27 12.37
CA GLY A 187 -22.15 -47.03 13.36
C GLY A 187 -21.50 -46.50 14.66
N TYR A 188 -22.15 -45.89 15.65
CA TYR A 188 -23.17 -46.41 16.56
C TYR A 188 -23.66 -45.27 17.50
N SER A 189 -24.98 -45.08 17.56
CA SER A 189 -25.88 -44.86 18.73
C SER A 189 -25.37 -44.22 20.04
N THR A 190 -26.14 -43.46 20.84
CA THR A 190 -27.54 -42.95 20.86
C THR A 190 -27.73 -42.15 22.16
N ARG A 191 -28.83 -41.38 22.20
CA ARG A 191 -29.57 -40.78 23.35
C ARG A 191 -29.23 -39.32 23.66
N GLY A 192 -30.18 -38.39 23.63
CA GLY A 192 -31.62 -38.48 23.37
C GLY A 192 -32.30 -37.14 23.70
N ASP A 193 -33.41 -36.89 22.99
CA ASP A 193 -34.61 -36.15 23.42
C ASP A 193 -34.49 -34.70 23.94
N GLN A 194 -35.42 -33.77 23.69
CA GLN A 194 -36.58 -33.62 22.80
C GLN A 194 -37.06 -32.16 23.01
N ARG A 195 -37.64 -31.57 21.95
CA ARG A 195 -38.78 -30.62 21.95
C ARG A 195 -38.63 -29.13 22.36
N SER A 196 -39.19 -28.33 21.43
CA SER A 196 -40.01 -27.10 21.58
C SER A 196 -39.35 -25.86 22.19
N GLY A 197 -39.52 -24.64 21.70
CA GLY A 197 -40.44 -24.06 20.72
C GLY A 197 -40.63 -22.59 21.12
N GLY A 198 -40.67 -21.67 20.16
CA GLY A 198 -41.43 -20.43 20.28
C GLY A 198 -40.80 -19.20 20.95
N VAL A 199 -40.65 -18.17 20.10
CA VAL A 199 -41.13 -16.78 20.28
C VAL A 199 -40.33 -15.80 21.17
N THR A 200 -40.08 -14.67 20.53
CA THR A 200 -39.64 -13.31 20.91
C THR A 200 -40.07 -12.77 22.29
N GLU A 201 -39.22 -11.98 22.96
CA GLU A 201 -39.46 -10.53 23.18
C GLU A 201 -38.35 -9.80 23.98
N ALA A 202 -38.11 -8.56 23.51
CA ALA A 202 -37.72 -7.32 24.19
C ALA A 202 -37.00 -7.29 25.57
N SER A 203 -35.83 -6.62 25.55
CA SER A 203 -35.43 -5.46 26.36
C SER A 203 -36.20 -5.11 27.66
N SER A 204 -35.46 -5.02 28.79
CA SER A 204 -35.11 -3.74 29.47
C SER A 204 -34.99 -3.82 31.02
N LEU A 205 -33.81 -3.38 31.49
CA LEU A 205 -33.56 -2.46 32.62
C LEU A 205 -33.82 -2.83 34.12
N LEU A 206 -32.68 -2.99 34.81
CA LEU A 206 -32.24 -2.36 36.08
C LEU A 206 -32.71 -2.88 37.46
N GLY A 207 -31.72 -3.30 38.27
CA GLY A 207 -31.68 -3.00 39.71
C GLY A 207 -31.04 -4.05 40.64
N GLY A 208 -29.87 -3.74 41.23
CA GLY A 208 -29.47 -4.23 42.56
C GLY A 208 -28.22 -5.11 42.68
N SER A 209 -27.08 -4.51 43.02
CA SER A 209 -25.88 -5.18 43.60
C SER A 209 -25.90 -5.02 45.14
N PRO A 210 -25.25 -5.87 45.98
CA PRO A 210 -23.79 -5.75 46.21
C PRO A 210 -22.98 -7.05 46.52
N ARG A 211 -21.80 -7.13 45.85
CA ARG A 211 -20.45 -7.58 46.31
C ARG A 211 -20.21 -9.09 46.67
N ARG A 212 -19.54 -9.92 45.83
CA ARG A 212 -18.08 -10.07 45.43
C ARG A 212 -17.28 -11.02 46.37
N PRO A 213 -16.13 -11.64 45.97
CA PRO A 213 -15.59 -11.98 44.63
C PRO A 213 -14.90 -13.38 44.53
N CYS A 214 -14.73 -13.97 43.34
CA CYS A 214 -13.54 -14.80 43.03
C CYS A 214 -13.31 -14.99 41.50
N GLY A 215 -12.32 -14.26 40.99
CA GLY A 215 -11.35 -14.61 39.94
C GLY A 215 -11.76 -15.44 38.72
N ARG A 216 -12.27 -14.77 37.67
CA ARG A 216 -11.98 -15.19 36.29
C ARG A 216 -11.08 -14.16 35.64
N LYS A 217 -9.90 -14.60 35.20
CA LYS A 217 -8.97 -13.82 34.37
C LYS A 217 -9.74 -13.23 33.20
N GLY A 218 -9.77 -11.90 33.13
CA GLY A 218 -10.42 -11.17 32.05
C GLY A 218 -9.77 -11.47 30.70
N SER A 219 -10.61 -11.50 29.67
CA SER A 219 -10.20 -11.35 28.29
C SER A 219 -9.29 -10.12 28.13
N PRO A 220 -8.21 -10.15 27.32
CA PRO A 220 -7.23 -9.07 27.25
C PRO A 220 -7.76 -7.79 26.58
N TYR A 221 -8.99 -7.78 26.08
CA TYR A 221 -9.57 -6.61 25.43
C TYR A 221 -10.15 -5.65 26.46
N HIS A 222 -9.36 -4.62 26.79
CA HIS A 222 -9.80 -3.45 27.53
C HIS A 222 -10.91 -2.73 26.73
N THR A 223 -12.15 -2.82 27.21
CA THR A 223 -13.34 -2.14 26.65
C THR A 223 -13.33 -0.64 26.96
N GLY A 224 -12.36 0.05 26.38
CA GLY A 224 -12.24 1.52 26.36
C GLY A 224 -11.78 2.06 25.01
N GLN A 225 -11.72 1.23 23.97
CA GLN A 225 -11.36 1.67 22.62
C GLN A 225 -12.54 2.40 21.98
N LEU A 226 -12.29 3.61 21.48
CA LEU A 226 -13.21 4.40 20.64
C LEU A 226 -13.62 3.66 19.36
N HIS A 227 -12.91 2.59 18.97
CA HIS A 227 -13.11 1.83 17.74
C HIS A 227 -13.08 0.31 18.03
N PRO A 228 -14.22 -0.40 18.01
CA PRO A 228 -14.28 -1.84 18.27
C PRO A 228 -13.74 -2.67 17.10
N ALA A 229 -13.34 -3.92 17.37
CA ALA A 229 -12.92 -4.85 16.33
C ALA A 229 -14.07 -5.11 15.32
N VAL A 230 -13.75 -5.04 14.03
CA VAL A 230 -14.70 -5.29 12.94
C VAL A 230 -14.64 -6.76 12.55
N ARG A 231 -15.80 -7.45 12.56
CA ARG A 231 -15.87 -8.84 12.10
C ARG A 231 -15.65 -8.90 10.59
N VAL A 232 -14.99 -9.95 10.11
CA VAL A 232 -14.72 -10.15 8.67
C VAL A 232 -16.02 -10.08 7.83
N ALA A 233 -17.12 -10.64 8.33
CA ALA A 233 -18.42 -10.61 7.67
C ALA A 233 -18.99 -9.19 7.48
N ASP A 234 -18.65 -8.26 8.40
CA ASP A 234 -19.15 -6.88 8.39
C ASP A 234 -18.18 -5.90 7.71
N LEU A 235 -16.98 -6.37 7.32
CA LEU A 235 -15.88 -5.51 6.86
C LEU A 235 -16.24 -4.71 5.61
N LEU A 236 -16.91 -5.31 4.63
CA LEU A 236 -17.32 -4.60 3.42
C LEU A 236 -18.31 -3.49 3.72
N GLN A 237 -19.29 -3.76 4.60
CA GLN A 237 -20.26 -2.78 5.04
C GLN A 237 -19.59 -1.63 5.78
N HIS A 238 -18.68 -1.94 6.71
CA HIS A 238 -17.91 -0.94 7.44
C HIS A 238 -17.06 -0.07 6.48
N ILE A 239 -16.32 -0.67 5.54
CA ILE A 239 -15.55 0.09 4.54
C ILE A 239 -16.45 1.01 3.72
N ASN A 240 -17.62 0.54 3.28
CA ASN A 240 -18.56 1.37 2.51
C ASN A 240 -19.07 2.55 3.33
N GLN A 241 -19.37 2.34 4.62
CA GLN A 241 -19.74 3.43 5.54
C GLN A 241 -18.59 4.42 5.72
N MET A 242 -17.36 3.95 5.92
CA MET A 242 -16.19 4.80 6.12
C MET A 242 -15.78 5.60 4.88
N LYS A 243 -16.11 5.10 3.69
CA LYS A 243 -15.92 5.79 2.39
C LYS A 243 -16.97 6.86 2.08
N THR A 244 -18.08 6.92 2.82
CA THR A 244 -19.07 7.97 2.63
C THR A 244 -18.46 9.36 2.85
N ALA A 245 -19.08 10.39 2.27
CA ALA A 245 -18.60 11.77 2.33
C ALA A 245 -17.10 11.92 1.96
N GLU A 246 -16.71 11.34 0.82
CA GLU A 246 -15.32 11.35 0.31
C GLU A 246 -14.28 10.73 1.27
N GLY A 247 -14.69 9.76 2.08
CA GLY A 247 -13.81 9.08 3.03
C GLY A 247 -13.64 9.81 4.37
N TYR A 248 -14.60 10.67 4.73
CA TYR A 248 -14.54 11.42 6.00
C TYR A 248 -14.41 10.50 7.22
N GLY A 249 -15.09 9.35 7.22
CA GLY A 249 -14.99 8.37 8.32
C GLY A 249 -13.55 7.87 8.51
N PHE A 250 -12.89 7.45 7.43
CA PHE A 250 -11.48 7.04 7.50
C PHE A 250 -10.56 8.17 7.94
N LYS A 251 -10.81 9.40 7.47
CA LYS A 251 -10.02 10.55 7.86
C LYS A 251 -10.16 10.84 9.36
N GLN A 252 -11.39 10.86 9.87
CA GLN A 252 -11.68 11.12 11.28
C GLN A 252 -11.06 10.04 12.17
N GLU A 253 -11.23 8.77 11.82
CA GLU A 253 -10.60 7.67 12.56
C GLU A 253 -9.07 7.80 12.56
N TYR A 254 -8.47 8.05 11.40
CA TYR A 254 -7.03 8.24 11.28
C TYR A 254 -6.52 9.42 12.12
N GLU A 255 -7.20 10.56 12.09
CA GLU A 255 -6.83 11.74 12.87
C GLU A 255 -7.00 11.51 14.38
N SER A 256 -8.01 10.71 14.78
CA SER A 256 -8.28 10.38 16.18
C SER A 256 -7.13 9.61 16.86
N PHE A 257 -6.31 8.86 16.11
CA PHE A 257 -5.14 8.18 16.69
C PHE A 257 -4.11 9.14 17.30
N PHE A 258 -4.13 10.41 16.87
CA PHE A 258 -3.19 11.43 17.33
C PHE A 258 -3.80 12.34 18.39
N GLU A 259 -5.10 12.24 18.66
CA GLU A 259 -5.76 12.97 19.74
C GLU A 259 -5.24 12.48 21.10
N GLY A 260 -4.52 13.34 21.81
CA GLY A 260 -3.85 13.00 23.08
C GLY A 260 -2.39 12.55 22.94
N TRP A 261 -1.87 12.38 21.72
CA TRP A 261 -0.44 12.14 21.46
C TRP A 261 0.36 13.46 21.58
N ASP A 262 0.47 13.98 22.80
CA ASP A 262 1.28 15.16 23.11
C ASP A 262 2.78 14.80 23.16
N ALA A 263 3.48 14.91 22.03
CA ALA A 263 4.94 14.78 21.98
C ALA A 263 5.66 15.86 22.84
N THR A 264 4.98 16.96 23.16
CA THR A 264 5.44 18.08 23.99
C THR A 264 5.41 17.79 25.49
N LYS A 265 4.57 16.85 25.97
CA LYS A 265 4.51 16.49 27.40
C LYS A 265 5.75 15.77 27.93
N LYS A 266 6.68 15.36 27.05
CA LYS A 266 7.98 14.80 27.44
C LYS A 266 9.07 15.85 27.71
N LYS A 267 8.87 17.12 27.34
CA LYS A 267 9.95 18.12 27.46
C LYS A 267 9.94 18.90 28.79
N ASP A 268 8.86 18.83 29.56
CA ASP A 268 8.66 19.65 30.76
C ASP A 268 8.53 18.87 32.08
N LYS A 269 8.99 17.62 32.15
CA LYS A 269 9.06 16.90 33.43
C LYS A 269 10.47 16.42 33.77
N VAL A 270 10.98 17.08 34.81
CA VAL A 270 12.02 16.66 35.78
C VAL A 270 13.44 17.16 35.50
N LYS A 271 13.70 18.41 35.91
CA LYS A 271 14.91 18.70 36.68
C LYS A 271 14.77 17.98 38.03
N GLY A 272 15.62 16.97 38.27
CA GLY A 272 15.84 16.39 39.59
C GLY A 272 15.16 15.05 39.87
N SER A 273 15.77 13.94 39.44
CA SER A 273 15.92 12.68 40.20
C SER A 273 16.65 11.64 39.33
N ARG A 274 17.48 10.82 39.98
CA ARG A 274 18.36 9.80 39.36
C ARG A 274 17.54 8.77 38.58
N GLN A 275 18.07 8.38 37.41
CA GLN A 275 17.49 7.55 36.34
C GLN A 275 16.36 8.23 35.55
N GLU A 276 16.77 8.94 34.50
CA GLU A 276 15.86 9.41 33.46
C GLU A 276 15.11 8.20 32.84
N PRO A 277 13.76 8.24 32.75
CA PRO A 277 13.03 7.26 31.97
C PRO A 277 13.46 7.41 30.51
N MET A 278 14.18 6.42 29.97
CA MET A 278 14.57 6.36 28.57
C MET A 278 13.39 6.76 27.66
N PRO A 279 13.60 7.62 26.64
CA PRO A 279 12.54 8.02 25.73
C PRO A 279 11.81 6.79 25.19
N ALA A 280 10.47 6.81 25.12
CA ALA A 280 9.71 5.62 24.66
C ALA A 280 10.18 5.06 23.30
N TYR A 281 10.77 5.89 22.43
CA TYR A 281 11.36 5.46 21.16
C TYR A 281 12.60 4.56 21.36
N ASP A 282 13.36 4.81 22.42
CA ASP A 282 14.59 4.08 22.75
C ASP A 282 14.32 2.69 23.35
N ARG A 283 13.09 2.45 23.85
CA ARG A 283 12.69 1.14 24.41
C ARG A 283 12.56 0.06 23.35
N HIS A 284 12.04 0.43 22.18
CA HIS A 284 11.80 -0.51 21.08
C HIS A 284 12.88 -0.44 20.00
N ARG A 285 13.92 0.37 20.21
CA ARG A 285 15.01 0.54 19.24
C ARG A 285 15.84 -0.75 19.16
N VAL A 286 16.21 -1.14 17.95
CA VAL A 286 17.21 -2.20 17.74
C VAL A 286 18.59 -1.66 18.12
N LYS A 287 19.32 -2.38 18.97
CA LYS A 287 20.64 -1.98 19.47
C LYS A 287 21.70 -2.90 18.89
N LEU A 288 22.65 -2.32 18.16
CA LEU A 288 23.77 -3.08 17.62
C LEU A 288 24.79 -3.36 18.72
N HIS A 289 25.42 -4.54 18.68
CA HIS A 289 26.54 -4.85 19.56
C HIS A 289 27.68 -3.85 19.33
N PRO A 290 28.27 -3.23 20.38
CA PRO A 290 29.36 -2.27 20.24
C PRO A 290 30.53 -2.82 19.41
N MET A 291 31.20 -1.96 18.64
CA MET A 291 32.40 -2.34 17.89
C MET A 291 33.66 -2.09 18.72
N LEU A 292 34.70 -2.91 18.48
CA LEU A 292 36.04 -2.62 18.99
C LEU A 292 36.55 -1.31 18.37
N GLY A 293 36.69 -0.27 19.20
CA GLY A 293 37.16 1.06 18.78
C GLY A 293 36.08 2.13 18.70
N ASP A 294 34.80 1.76 18.72
CA ASP A 294 33.69 2.71 18.86
C ASP A 294 32.58 2.13 19.76
N PRO A 295 32.66 2.38 21.09
CA PRO A 295 31.66 1.92 22.06
C PRO A 295 30.27 2.52 21.82
N ASN A 296 30.15 3.58 21.04
CA ASN A 296 28.89 4.29 20.77
C ASN A 296 28.28 3.90 19.41
N ALA A 297 28.86 2.93 18.69
CA ALA A 297 28.34 2.39 17.43
C ALA A 297 27.20 1.36 17.61
N ASP A 298 26.31 1.61 18.58
CA ASP A 298 25.14 0.78 18.91
C ASP A 298 23.85 1.24 18.20
N TYR A 299 23.92 2.37 17.49
CA TYR A 299 22.77 3.03 16.91
C TYR A 299 22.46 2.56 15.49
N ILE A 300 21.20 2.17 15.28
CA ILE A 300 20.58 2.08 13.96
C ILE A 300 19.16 2.63 14.06
N ASN A 301 18.70 3.30 13.00
CA ASN A 301 17.33 3.80 12.94
C ASN A 301 16.38 2.66 12.58
N ALA A 302 16.07 1.82 13.57
CA ALA A 302 15.21 0.66 13.45
C ALA A 302 14.48 0.39 14.77
N ASN A 303 13.24 -0.09 14.68
CA ASN A 303 12.43 -0.44 15.83
C ASN A 303 11.82 -1.83 15.67
N TYR A 304 11.77 -2.59 16.75
CA TYR A 304 10.95 -3.79 16.83
C TYR A 304 9.47 -3.42 16.81
N ILE A 305 8.69 -4.16 16.02
CA ILE A 305 7.24 -4.03 15.91
C ILE A 305 6.63 -5.41 16.15
N ASP A 306 5.59 -5.44 16.97
CA ASP A 306 4.84 -6.66 17.26
C ASP A 306 3.98 -7.09 16.06
N GLY A 307 3.83 -8.40 15.89
CA GLY A 307 2.84 -9.00 15.02
C GLY A 307 1.62 -9.51 15.78
N TYR A 308 0.68 -10.15 15.08
CA TYR A 308 -0.49 -10.76 15.72
C TYR A 308 -0.07 -11.90 16.66
N HIS A 309 -0.21 -11.68 17.97
CA HIS A 309 0.25 -12.59 19.05
C HIS A 309 1.73 -12.97 18.97
N ARG A 310 2.59 -12.11 18.39
CA ARG A 310 4.02 -12.34 18.25
C ARG A 310 4.80 -11.08 18.62
N SER A 311 5.47 -11.08 19.76
CA SER A 311 6.32 -9.96 20.18
C SER A 311 7.53 -9.83 19.25
N ASN A 312 7.92 -8.60 18.89
CA ASN A 312 9.09 -8.30 18.07
C ASN A 312 9.15 -9.08 16.74
N HIS A 313 8.00 -9.34 16.11
CA HIS A 313 7.94 -10.15 14.89
C HIS A 313 8.61 -9.45 13.68
N PHE A 314 8.63 -8.12 13.69
CA PHE A 314 9.16 -7.31 12.63
C PHE A 314 10.23 -6.33 13.14
N ILE A 315 11.11 -5.93 12.25
CA ILE A 315 11.95 -4.74 12.41
C ILE A 315 11.55 -3.73 11.35
N ALA A 316 10.98 -2.60 11.76
CA ALA A 316 10.72 -1.47 10.88
C ALA A 316 11.96 -0.56 10.86
N THR A 317 12.53 -0.31 9.68
CA THR A 317 13.74 0.51 9.55
C THR A 317 13.71 1.42 8.31
N GLN A 318 14.49 2.50 8.35
CA GLN A 318 14.70 3.35 7.18
C GLN A 318 15.43 2.60 6.06
N GLY A 319 15.26 3.05 4.82
CA GLY A 319 16.11 2.61 3.72
C GLY A 319 17.58 2.95 4.01
N PRO A 320 18.52 1.99 3.90
CA PRO A 320 19.92 2.27 4.17
C PRO A 320 20.46 3.42 3.32
N LYS A 321 21.13 4.35 3.99
CA LYS A 321 21.99 5.35 3.36
C LYS A 321 23.37 4.75 3.10
N PRO A 322 24.21 5.30 2.20
CA PRO A 322 25.52 4.73 1.89
C PRO A 322 26.38 4.47 3.14
N GLU A 323 26.37 5.40 4.09
CA GLU A 323 27.13 5.33 5.34
C GLU A 323 26.56 4.31 6.35
N MET A 324 25.31 3.88 6.21
CA MET A 324 24.62 2.96 7.13
C MET A 324 24.50 1.52 6.59
N VAL A 325 25.04 1.24 5.39
CA VAL A 325 24.90 -0.09 4.75
C VAL A 325 25.49 -1.19 5.63
N TYR A 326 26.67 -0.95 6.21
CA TYR A 326 27.31 -1.91 7.08
C TYR A 326 26.49 -2.17 8.35
N ASP A 327 26.00 -1.12 9.00
CA ASP A 327 25.15 -1.24 10.20
C ASP A 327 23.84 -1.98 9.93
N PHE A 328 23.25 -1.78 8.75
CA PHE A 328 22.08 -2.53 8.31
C PHE A 328 22.36 -4.03 8.22
N TRP A 329 23.49 -4.44 7.64
CA TRP A 329 23.86 -5.85 7.56
C TRP A 329 24.29 -6.44 8.91
N ARG A 330 24.92 -5.64 9.77
CA ARG A 330 25.18 -6.03 11.17
C ARG A 330 23.88 -6.33 11.91
N MET A 331 22.86 -5.51 11.73
CA MET A 331 21.53 -5.73 12.29
C MET A 331 20.93 -7.05 11.79
N VAL A 332 20.90 -7.26 10.47
CA VAL A 332 20.36 -8.48 9.85
C VAL A 332 21.07 -9.73 10.37
N TRP A 333 22.39 -9.68 10.50
CA TRP A 333 23.19 -10.77 11.04
C TRP A 333 22.89 -11.03 12.52
N GLN A 334 22.96 -9.99 13.35
CA GLN A 334 22.80 -10.07 14.81
C GLN A 334 21.41 -10.60 15.19
N GLU A 335 20.38 -10.11 14.53
CA GLU A 335 18.99 -10.48 14.83
C GLU A 335 18.56 -11.77 14.11
N HIS A 336 19.50 -12.48 13.46
CA HIS A 336 19.25 -13.72 12.74
C HIS A 336 18.09 -13.62 11.73
N CYS A 337 17.98 -12.49 11.03
CA CYS A 337 16.90 -12.22 10.10
C CYS A 337 17.09 -13.01 8.80
N SER A 338 16.13 -13.88 8.44
CA SER A 338 16.18 -14.61 7.16
C SER A 338 15.48 -13.88 6.00
N SER A 339 14.73 -12.83 6.28
CA SER A 339 13.90 -12.12 5.30
C SER A 339 14.00 -10.60 5.43
N ILE A 340 14.25 -9.95 4.30
CA ILE A 340 14.24 -8.49 4.14
C ILE A 340 13.15 -8.12 3.15
N VAL A 341 12.27 -7.20 3.51
CA VAL A 341 11.19 -6.68 2.68
C VAL A 341 11.50 -5.23 2.33
N MET A 342 11.71 -4.97 1.04
CA MET A 342 11.98 -3.65 0.48
C MET A 342 10.77 -3.17 -0.33
N ILE A 343 10.10 -2.11 0.12
CA ILE A 343 8.84 -1.60 -0.49
C ILE A 343 9.05 -0.20 -1.08
N THR A 344 10.16 0.00 -1.78
CA THR A 344 10.50 1.24 -2.47
C THR A 344 11.42 0.95 -3.63
N LYS A 345 11.36 1.76 -4.69
CA LYS A 345 12.47 1.79 -5.66
C LYS A 345 13.66 2.52 -5.05
N LEU A 346 14.85 2.35 -5.63
CA LEU A 346 16.05 3.11 -5.23
C LEU A 346 15.85 4.60 -5.48
N VAL A 347 15.24 4.95 -6.61
CA VAL A 347 14.92 6.32 -7.04
C VAL A 347 13.44 6.37 -7.45
N GLU A 348 12.74 7.41 -7.02
CA GLU A 348 11.34 7.71 -7.39
C GLU A 348 11.22 9.20 -7.69
N VAL A 349 10.65 9.58 -8.83
CA VAL A 349 10.51 10.99 -9.27
C VAL A 349 11.85 11.75 -9.18
N GLY A 350 12.94 11.12 -9.60
CA GLY A 350 14.29 11.71 -9.58
C GLY A 350 14.91 11.89 -8.18
N ARG A 351 14.28 11.38 -7.12
CA ARG A 351 14.80 11.47 -5.74
C ARG A 351 15.23 10.10 -5.24
N VAL A 352 16.43 10.04 -4.67
CA VAL A 352 16.93 8.84 -3.99
C VAL A 352 16.07 8.56 -2.76
N LYS A 353 15.52 7.35 -2.70
CA LYS A 353 14.69 6.86 -1.58
C LYS A 353 15.45 5.87 -0.70
N CYS A 354 16.36 5.12 -1.29
CA CYS A 354 17.17 4.08 -0.65
C CYS A 354 18.44 3.89 -1.47
N SER A 355 19.58 3.69 -0.81
CA SER A 355 20.80 3.27 -1.52
C SER A 355 20.76 1.77 -1.81
N ARG A 356 21.45 1.35 -2.86
CA ARG A 356 21.65 -0.07 -3.13
C ARG A 356 22.63 -0.62 -2.08
N TYR A 357 22.11 -1.44 -1.17
CA TYR A 357 22.88 -2.02 -0.07
C TYR A 357 23.32 -3.47 -0.33
N TRP A 358 23.07 -4.00 -1.54
CA TRP A 358 23.41 -5.37 -1.91
C TRP A 358 24.36 -5.39 -3.13
N PRO A 359 25.25 -6.38 -3.25
CA PRO A 359 26.17 -6.50 -4.38
C PRO A 359 25.49 -7.07 -5.64
N GLU A 360 26.15 -6.94 -6.79
CA GLU A 360 25.75 -7.65 -8.02
C GLU A 360 26.21 -9.11 -7.99
N ASP A 361 27.45 -9.37 -7.54
CA ASP A 361 27.97 -10.73 -7.36
C ASP A 361 28.39 -10.99 -5.92
N SER A 362 29.43 -10.33 -5.44
CA SER A 362 29.86 -10.39 -4.05
C SER A 362 30.57 -9.12 -3.63
N ASP A 363 30.38 -8.70 -2.38
CA ASP A 363 31.09 -7.57 -1.78
C ASP A 363 31.22 -7.78 -0.26
N THR A 364 32.14 -7.05 0.37
CA THR A 364 32.39 -7.13 1.81
C THR A 364 32.06 -5.79 2.48
N TYR A 365 31.11 -5.82 3.40
CA TYR A 365 30.71 -4.68 4.23
C TYR A 365 31.27 -4.88 5.63
N GLY A 366 32.37 -4.19 5.95
CA GLY A 366 33.08 -4.36 7.22
C GLY A 366 33.58 -5.79 7.41
N ASP A 367 33.04 -6.51 8.39
CA ASP A 367 33.37 -7.91 8.68
C ASP A 367 32.39 -8.94 8.07
N ILE A 368 31.38 -8.49 7.31
CA ILE A 368 30.36 -9.33 6.68
C ILE A 368 30.55 -9.34 5.16
N LYS A 369 30.83 -10.52 4.61
CA LYS A 369 30.81 -10.78 3.18
C LYS A 369 29.42 -11.20 2.75
N ILE A 370 28.95 -10.61 1.67
CA ILE A 370 27.65 -10.89 1.07
C ILE A 370 27.86 -11.35 -0.35
N THR A 371 27.23 -12.47 -0.71
CA THR A 371 27.29 -13.03 -2.05
C THR A 371 25.86 -13.22 -2.56
N LEU A 372 25.55 -12.65 -3.72
CA LEU A 372 24.31 -12.92 -4.43
C LEU A 372 24.35 -14.35 -4.97
N VAL A 373 23.40 -15.17 -4.52
CA VAL A 373 23.28 -16.57 -4.93
C VAL A 373 22.28 -16.70 -6.08
N LYS A 374 21.16 -15.98 -6.00
CA LYS A 374 20.06 -16.11 -6.97
C LYS A 374 19.23 -14.84 -7.05
N THR A 375 18.80 -14.49 -8.26
CA THR A 375 17.78 -13.46 -8.50
C THR A 375 16.60 -14.05 -9.26
N GLU A 376 15.39 -13.81 -8.77
CA GLU A 376 14.12 -14.14 -9.42
C GLU A 376 13.37 -12.84 -9.71
N THR A 377 13.22 -12.49 -10.99
CA THR A 377 12.50 -11.30 -11.44
C THR A 377 11.06 -11.68 -11.78
N LEU A 378 10.09 -11.06 -11.12
CA LEU A 378 8.66 -11.24 -11.36
C LEU A 378 8.03 -9.90 -11.79
N ALA A 379 6.76 -9.93 -12.17
CA ALA A 379 6.08 -8.76 -12.73
C ALA A 379 6.05 -7.55 -11.77
N GLU A 380 5.82 -7.79 -10.47
CA GLU A 380 5.60 -6.72 -9.48
C GLU A 380 6.67 -6.65 -8.39
N TYR A 381 7.58 -7.64 -8.35
CA TYR A 381 8.64 -7.71 -7.35
C TYR A 381 9.83 -8.54 -7.83
N VAL A 382 10.96 -8.37 -7.15
CA VAL A 382 12.19 -9.15 -7.37
C VAL A 382 12.55 -9.86 -6.07
N VAL A 383 12.99 -11.11 -6.15
CA VAL A 383 13.50 -11.85 -4.99
C VAL A 383 15.00 -12.09 -5.20
N ARG A 384 15.81 -11.69 -4.23
CA ARG A 384 17.26 -11.93 -4.23
C ARG A 384 17.63 -12.81 -3.04
N THR A 385 18.38 -13.87 -3.28
CA THR A 385 18.90 -14.76 -2.24
C THR A 385 20.37 -14.44 -2.04
N PHE A 386 20.74 -14.14 -0.80
CA PHE A 386 22.10 -13.80 -0.40
C PHE A 386 22.64 -14.83 0.57
N ALA A 387 23.92 -15.15 0.40
CA ALA A 387 24.71 -15.83 1.40
C ALA A 387 25.52 -14.80 2.18
N LEU A 388 25.38 -14.82 3.51
CA LEU A 388 26.12 -14.00 4.45
C LEU A 388 27.17 -14.86 5.14
N GLU A 389 28.41 -14.38 5.14
CA GLU A 389 29.54 -14.99 5.83
C GLU A 389 30.22 -13.90 6.66
N ARG A 390 30.43 -14.12 7.96
CA ARG A 390 31.05 -13.13 8.85
C ARG A 390 32.40 -13.60 9.33
N ARG A 391 33.41 -12.74 9.25
CA ARG A 391 34.77 -13.06 9.69
C ARG A 391 34.78 -13.46 11.17
N GLY A 392 35.40 -14.61 11.47
CA GLY A 392 35.47 -15.16 12.83
C GLY A 392 34.31 -16.06 13.22
N TYR A 393 33.30 -16.21 12.36
CA TYR A 393 32.18 -17.15 12.54
C TYR A 393 32.25 -18.23 11.45
N SER A 394 31.99 -19.48 11.82
CA SER A 394 31.87 -20.58 10.86
C SER A 394 30.48 -20.69 10.23
N ALA A 395 29.48 -20.06 10.86
CA ALA A 395 28.10 -20.08 10.39
C ALA A 395 27.97 -19.28 9.08
N ARG A 396 27.17 -19.83 8.16
CA ARG A 396 26.73 -19.15 6.94
C ARG A 396 25.22 -18.98 7.03
N HIS A 397 24.75 -17.75 6.81
CA HIS A 397 23.34 -17.42 6.88
C HIS A 397 22.79 -17.16 5.48
N GLU A 398 21.63 -17.73 5.17
CA GLU A 398 20.90 -17.37 3.95
C GLU A 398 19.87 -16.28 4.28
N VAL A 399 19.88 -15.21 3.50
CA VAL A 399 18.93 -14.10 3.63
C VAL A 399 18.26 -13.84 2.30
N ARG A 400 16.93 -13.79 2.29
CA ARG A 400 16.15 -13.44 1.09
C ARG A 400 15.62 -12.02 1.18
N GLN A 401 15.97 -11.21 0.20
CA GLN A 401 15.38 -9.89 -0.01
C GLN A 401 14.21 -9.99 -0.99
N PHE A 402 13.06 -9.51 -0.56
CA PHE A 402 11.83 -9.37 -1.34
C PHE A 402 11.65 -7.89 -1.66
N HIS A 403 11.82 -7.52 -2.92
CA HIS A 403 11.80 -6.13 -3.38
C HIS A 403 10.53 -5.86 -4.19
N PHE A 404 9.52 -5.25 -3.57
CA PHE A 404 8.29 -4.83 -4.23
C PHE A 404 8.52 -3.58 -5.07
N THR A 405 8.35 -3.68 -6.39
CA THR A 405 8.67 -2.63 -7.37
C THR A 405 7.44 -1.97 -7.98
N ALA A 406 6.24 -2.53 -7.76
CA ALA A 406 4.98 -2.04 -8.32
C ALA A 406 4.29 -0.93 -7.50
N TRP A 407 4.86 -0.47 -6.38
CA TRP A 407 4.29 0.67 -5.66
C TRP A 407 4.42 1.95 -6.52
N PRO A 408 3.32 2.69 -6.79
CA PRO A 408 3.37 3.87 -7.64
C PRO A 408 4.12 5.03 -6.99
N GLU A 409 4.65 5.93 -7.83
CA GLU A 409 5.36 7.13 -7.34
C GLU A 409 4.45 8.07 -6.55
N HIS A 410 3.16 8.12 -6.92
CA HIS A 410 2.14 8.90 -6.25
C HIS A 410 1.01 8.00 -5.74
N GLY A 411 0.61 8.21 -4.48
CA GLY A 411 -0.51 7.52 -3.86
C GLY A 411 -0.20 6.06 -3.48
N VAL A 412 -1.20 5.21 -3.70
CA VAL A 412 -1.21 3.79 -3.32
C VAL A 412 -1.52 2.93 -4.56
N PRO A 413 -1.16 1.64 -4.56
CA PRO A 413 -1.53 0.73 -5.64
C PRO A 413 -3.03 0.75 -5.93
N TYR A 414 -3.40 0.74 -7.21
CA TYR A 414 -4.81 0.77 -7.63
C TYR A 414 -5.56 -0.51 -7.19
N HIS A 415 -4.86 -1.64 -7.16
CA HIS A 415 -5.36 -2.91 -6.65
C HIS A 415 -4.41 -3.48 -5.59
N ALA A 416 -4.98 -4.11 -4.55
CA ALA A 416 -4.20 -4.73 -3.48
C ALA A 416 -3.64 -6.12 -3.86
N THR A 417 -4.12 -6.73 -4.95
CA THR A 417 -3.82 -8.11 -5.35
C THR A 417 -2.31 -8.40 -5.37
N GLY A 418 -1.53 -7.52 -5.99
CA GLY A 418 -0.08 -7.68 -6.08
C GLY A 418 0.63 -7.64 -4.74
N LEU A 419 0.27 -6.67 -3.89
CA LEU A 419 0.82 -6.55 -2.55
C LEU A 419 0.43 -7.75 -1.66
N LEU A 420 -0.80 -8.25 -1.77
CA LEU A 420 -1.25 -9.43 -1.02
C LEU A 420 -0.55 -10.71 -1.48
N ALA A 421 -0.36 -10.89 -2.80
CA ALA A 421 0.41 -12.01 -3.34
C ALA A 421 1.88 -11.96 -2.88
N PHE A 422 2.46 -10.75 -2.87
CA PHE A 422 3.79 -10.50 -2.35
C PHE A 422 3.92 -10.85 -0.86
N ILE A 423 3.01 -10.39 0.00
CA ILE A 423 2.99 -10.74 1.44
C ILE A 423 2.93 -12.27 1.62
N ARG A 424 2.03 -12.95 0.90
CA ARG A 424 1.93 -14.43 0.94
C ARG A 424 3.24 -15.10 0.54
N ARG A 425 3.92 -14.59 -0.49
CA ARG A 425 5.23 -15.10 -0.93
C ARG A 425 6.30 -14.93 0.14
N VAL A 426 6.34 -13.80 0.84
CA VAL A 426 7.26 -13.57 1.97
C VAL A 426 6.97 -14.56 3.09
N LYS A 427 5.71 -14.63 3.58
CA LYS A 427 5.32 -15.53 4.67
C LYS A 427 5.66 -16.99 4.38
N ALA A 428 5.38 -17.47 3.17
CA ALA A 428 5.69 -18.85 2.75
C ALA A 428 7.20 -19.12 2.64
N SER A 429 8.01 -18.07 2.52
CA SER A 429 9.46 -18.16 2.36
C SER A 429 10.21 -17.99 3.68
N THR A 430 9.64 -17.30 4.67
CA THR A 430 10.31 -17.06 5.95
C THR A 430 10.22 -18.28 6.88
N PRO A 431 11.35 -18.85 7.34
CA PRO A 431 11.34 -19.95 8.30
C PRO A 431 10.65 -19.55 9.62
N PRO A 432 9.91 -20.47 10.28
CA PRO A 432 9.19 -20.17 11.52
C PRO A 432 10.10 -19.90 12.72
N ASP A 433 11.35 -20.39 12.67
CA ASP A 433 12.41 -20.26 13.66
C ASP A 433 13.38 -19.09 13.35
N ALA A 434 13.16 -18.37 12.25
CA ALA A 434 13.95 -17.21 11.90
C ALA A 434 13.72 -16.04 12.87
N GLY A 435 14.70 -15.13 12.93
CA GLY A 435 14.53 -13.85 13.59
C GLY A 435 13.51 -12.94 12.94
N PRO A 436 13.37 -11.69 13.42
CA PRO A 436 12.37 -10.75 12.94
C PRO A 436 12.48 -10.48 11.43
N ILE A 437 11.33 -10.27 10.77
CA ILE A 437 11.33 -9.86 9.35
C ILE A 437 11.70 -8.38 9.28
N VAL A 438 12.79 -8.06 8.58
CA VAL A 438 13.21 -6.66 8.38
C VAL A 438 12.36 -6.05 7.27
N ILE A 439 11.70 -4.94 7.54
CA ILE A 439 10.84 -4.26 6.56
C ILE A 439 11.27 -2.80 6.46
N HIS A 440 11.58 -2.36 5.25
CA HIS A 440 11.99 -1.00 5.00
C HIS A 440 11.37 -0.41 3.72
N CYS A 441 11.27 0.91 3.72
CA CYS A 441 10.96 1.71 2.53
C CYS A 441 12.02 2.81 2.41
N SER A 442 11.61 4.08 2.43
CA SER A 442 12.53 5.22 2.53
C SER A 442 12.71 5.64 3.99
N ALA A 443 11.64 6.09 4.65
CA ALA A 443 11.69 6.52 6.06
C ALA A 443 11.43 5.38 7.07
N GLY A 444 10.94 4.22 6.62
CA GLY A 444 10.64 3.08 7.49
C GLY A 444 9.30 3.12 8.21
N THR A 445 8.39 4.04 7.85
CA THR A 445 7.11 4.24 8.55
C THR A 445 5.88 4.07 7.66
N GLY A 446 5.81 4.73 6.50
CA GLY A 446 4.63 4.73 5.63
C GLY A 446 4.30 3.38 4.99
N ARG A 447 5.00 3.03 3.88
CA ARG A 447 4.78 1.76 3.18
C ARG A 447 5.15 0.54 4.04
N THR A 448 6.16 0.71 4.90
CA THR A 448 6.55 -0.27 5.92
C THR A 448 5.38 -0.58 6.86
N GLY A 449 4.73 0.43 7.43
CA GLY A 449 3.58 0.24 8.31
C GLY A 449 2.39 -0.39 7.59
N CYS A 450 2.13 0.01 6.35
CA CYS A 450 1.08 -0.60 5.53
C CYS A 450 1.31 -2.11 5.33
N TYR A 451 2.54 -2.54 5.03
CA TYR A 451 2.86 -3.96 4.93
C TYR A 451 2.64 -4.69 6.25
N ILE A 452 3.16 -4.14 7.36
CA ILE A 452 3.06 -4.77 8.68
C ILE A 452 1.58 -4.98 9.05
N VAL A 453 0.74 -3.95 8.91
CA VAL A 453 -0.69 -4.03 9.26
C VAL A 453 -1.46 -4.98 8.35
N LEU A 454 -1.04 -5.18 7.09
CA LEU A 454 -1.68 -6.15 6.20
C LEU A 454 -1.22 -7.60 6.46
N ASP A 455 -0.04 -7.78 7.07
CA ASP A 455 0.46 -9.10 7.44
C ASP A 455 -0.16 -9.63 8.75
N VAL A 456 -0.30 -8.73 9.73
CA VAL A 456 -0.98 -8.92 11.02
C VAL A 456 -2.46 -9.21 10.82
#